data_AF-A0A351VEV3-F1
#
_entry.id   AF-A0A351VEV3-F1
#
_cell.length_a   1.000
_cell.length_b   1.000
_cell.length_c   1.000
_cell.angle_alpha   90.00
_cell.angle_beta   90.00
_cell.angle_gamma   90.00
#
_symmetry.space_group_name_H-M   'P 1'
#
loop_
_entity.id
_entity.type
_entity.pdbx_description
1 polymer ?
#
loop_
_entity_poly.entity_id
_entity_poly.type
_entity_poly.pdbx_seq_one_letter_code
_entity_poly.pdbx_strand_id
1 'polypeptide(L)'
;MSESRLSKDIALAITNHGRGKIISWRNNVGNGVAISARGPKFTALLQAIIQLAAKMGCSASPIKYGLCVGSSDRIGITTVKITPEMVGREMGIFTAWEIKTTTGSVSEEQDNFIQAVRRSGGMAGVVRSVDEAIAVCNPLGI
;
A
#
# COMPACT_ATOMS: atom_id res chain seq x y z
N MET A 1 16.91 12.94 1.81
CA MET A 1 15.86 12.66 0.79
C MET A 1 14.53 12.49 1.54
N SER A 2 13.40 12.99 1.02
CA SER A 2 12.08 12.80 1.67
C SER A 2 11.47 11.44 1.31
N GLU A 3 10.61 10.90 2.19
CA GLU A 3 9.91 9.63 1.95
C GLU A 3 9.05 9.68 0.69
N SER A 4 8.40 10.82 0.43
CA SER A 4 7.60 11.00 -0.78
C SER A 4 8.44 10.92 -2.06
N ARG A 5 9.68 11.45 -2.04
CA ARG A 5 10.59 11.35 -3.19
C ARG A 5 11.10 9.92 -3.34
N LEU A 6 11.58 9.32 -2.25
CA LEU A 6 12.02 7.92 -2.22
C LEU A 6 10.93 6.97 -2.70
N SER A 7 9.68 7.22 -2.32
CA SER A 7 8.51 6.44 -2.75
C SER A 7 8.27 6.49 -4.25
N LYS A 8 8.52 7.63 -4.91
CA LYS A 8 8.43 7.74 -6.38
C LYS A 8 9.59 7.03 -7.05
N ASP A 9 10.80 7.20 -6.52
CA ASP A 9 12.02 6.59 -7.05
C ASP A 9 11.93 5.05 -6.97
N ILE A 10 11.48 4.51 -5.83
CA ILE A 10 11.19 3.09 -5.64
C ILE A 10 10.15 2.60 -6.65
N ALA A 11 9.03 3.31 -6.81
CA ALA A 11 7.98 2.89 -7.74
C ALA A 11 8.48 2.76 -9.18
N LEU A 12 9.30 3.71 -9.63
CA LEU A 12 9.92 3.66 -10.95
C LEU A 12 10.92 2.50 -11.05
N ALA A 13 11.77 2.33 -10.03
CA ALA A 13 12.80 1.31 -10.03
C ALA A 13 12.24 -0.12 -10.03
N ILE A 14 11.28 -0.44 -9.16
CA ILE A 14 10.67 -1.78 -9.12
C ILE A 14 9.90 -2.10 -10.41
N THR A 15 9.26 -1.09 -11.01
CA THR A 15 8.55 -1.24 -12.30
C THR A 15 9.52 -1.54 -13.43
N ASN A 16 10.69 -0.88 -13.45
CA ASN A 16 11.72 -1.11 -14.46
C ASN A 16 12.44 -2.44 -14.23
N HIS A 17 12.78 -2.78 -12.99
CA HIS A 17 13.45 -4.02 -12.61
C HIS A 17 12.60 -5.25 -12.98
N GLY A 18 11.33 -5.23 -12.58
CA GLY A 18 10.40 -6.32 -12.83
C GLY A 18 9.47 -6.06 -14.00
N ARG A 19 9.93 -5.45 -15.10
CA ARG A 19 9.07 -5.05 -16.22
C ARG A 19 8.17 -6.21 -16.69
N GLY A 20 6.85 -6.05 -16.51
CA GLY A 20 5.84 -7.08 -16.84
C GLY A 20 5.63 -8.18 -15.79
N LYS A 21 6.37 -8.14 -14.67
CA LYS A 21 6.33 -9.10 -13.56
C LYS A 21 6.00 -8.46 -12.21
N ILE A 22 6.15 -7.15 -12.06
CA ILE A 22 5.80 -6.43 -10.83
C ILE A 22 4.76 -5.37 -11.15
N ILE A 23 3.64 -5.41 -10.43
CA ILE A 23 2.66 -4.32 -10.39
C ILE A 23 2.62 -3.76 -8.97
N SER A 24 2.65 -2.43 -8.84
CA SER A 24 2.65 -1.78 -7.54
C SER A 24 1.74 -0.56 -7.53
N TRP A 25 1.16 -0.31 -6.35
CA TRP A 25 0.26 0.80 -6.10
C TRP A 25 0.63 1.46 -4.79
N ARG A 26 0.52 2.79 -4.76
CA ARG A 26 0.52 3.51 -3.49
C ARG A 26 -0.75 3.13 -2.73
N ASN A 27 -0.56 2.66 -1.51
CA ASN A 27 -1.63 2.38 -0.57
C ASN A 27 -1.85 3.60 0.32
N ASN A 28 -3.10 3.90 0.66
CA ASN A 28 -3.44 4.92 1.63
C ASN A 28 -4.52 4.37 2.55
N VAL A 29 -4.36 4.59 3.85
CA VAL A 29 -5.34 4.23 4.87
C VAL A 29 -5.86 5.51 5.51
N GLY A 30 -7.16 5.59 5.76
CA GLY A 30 -7.72 6.76 6.41
C GLY A 30 -9.21 6.66 6.72
N ASN A 31 -9.71 7.76 7.27
CA ASN A 31 -11.13 7.96 7.54
C ASN A 31 -11.69 8.97 6.54
N GLY A 32 -12.90 8.72 6.07
CA GLY A 32 -13.64 9.62 5.19
C GLY A 32 -15.09 9.72 5.65
N VAL A 33 -15.82 10.64 5.05
CA VAL A 33 -17.27 10.72 5.19
C VAL A 33 -17.85 10.35 3.84
N ALA A 34 -18.63 9.25 3.78
CA ALA A 34 -19.29 8.86 2.55
C ALA A 34 -20.51 9.75 2.32
N ILE A 35 -20.51 10.44 1.19
CA ILE A 35 -21.61 11.31 0.77
C ILE A 35 -21.90 10.92 -0.66
N SER A 36 -23.04 10.27 -0.87
CA SER A 36 -23.45 9.83 -2.20
C SER A 36 -23.86 11.03 -3.04
N ALA A 37 -22.89 11.62 -3.73
CA ALA A 37 -23.12 12.63 -4.76
C ALA A 37 -22.50 12.13 -6.08
N ARG A 38 -23.33 11.92 -7.11
CA ARG A 38 -22.85 11.68 -8.48
C ARG A 38 -22.48 13.03 -9.11
N GLY A 39 -21.21 13.28 -9.41
CA GLY A 39 -20.79 14.46 -10.17
C GLY A 39 -19.29 14.77 -10.08
N PRO A 40 -18.73 15.52 -11.05
CA PRO A 40 -17.32 15.85 -11.06
C PRO A 40 -16.96 16.79 -9.91
N LYS A 41 -15.75 16.59 -9.37
CA LYS A 41 -15.16 17.25 -8.19
C LYS A 41 -15.54 18.73 -8.06
N PHE A 42 -16.19 19.11 -6.95
CA PHE A 42 -16.50 20.50 -6.62
C PHE A 42 -16.36 20.72 -5.11
N THR A 43 -15.29 21.37 -4.66
CA THR A 43 -14.90 21.43 -3.24
C THR A 43 -15.71 22.42 -2.41
N ALA A 44 -16.22 23.52 -2.98
CA ALA A 44 -17.00 24.51 -2.22
C ALA A 44 -18.51 24.17 -2.18
N LEU A 45 -19.08 23.78 -3.32
CA LEU A 45 -20.50 23.41 -3.42
C LEU A 45 -20.79 22.12 -2.63
N LEU A 46 -19.89 21.12 -2.71
CA LEU A 46 -20.02 19.93 -1.89
C LEU A 46 -20.00 20.29 -0.41
N GLN A 47 -19.04 21.10 0.06
CA GLN A 47 -18.98 21.52 1.46
C GLN A 47 -20.28 22.18 1.95
N ALA A 48 -20.87 23.06 1.14
CA ALA A 48 -22.15 23.69 1.44
C ALA A 48 -23.31 22.69 1.48
N ILE A 49 -23.35 21.72 0.55
CA ILE A 49 -24.35 20.64 0.53
C ILE A 49 -24.22 19.75 1.77
N ILE A 50 -23.00 19.42 2.19
CA ILE A 50 -22.75 18.62 3.41
C ILE A 50 -23.27 19.35 4.64
N GLN A 51 -22.97 20.65 4.78
CA GLN A 51 -23.44 21.46 5.90
C GLN A 51 -24.97 21.59 5.91
N LEU A 52 -25.59 21.73 4.74
CA LEU A 52 -27.04 21.77 4.60
C LEU A 52 -27.68 20.42 4.95
N ALA A 53 -27.15 19.31 4.43
CA ALA A 53 -27.60 17.96 4.74
C ALA A 53 -27.51 17.66 6.24
N ALA A 54 -26.42 18.07 6.91
CA ALA A 54 -26.29 17.97 8.35
C ALA A 54 -27.36 18.79 9.10
N LYS A 55 -27.64 20.03 8.67
CA LYS A 55 -28.72 20.87 9.23
C LYS A 55 -30.11 20.29 9.01
N MET A 56 -30.32 19.54 7.93
CA MET A 56 -31.57 18.84 7.62
C MET A 56 -31.70 17.47 8.32
N GLY A 57 -30.74 17.09 9.17
CA GLY A 57 -30.78 15.81 9.90
C GLY A 57 -30.36 14.60 9.07
N CYS A 58 -29.71 14.80 7.91
CA CYS A 58 -29.11 13.69 7.18
C CYS A 58 -27.89 13.16 7.95
N SER A 59 -27.88 11.85 8.23
CA SER A 59 -26.74 11.20 8.88
C SER A 59 -25.63 10.94 7.86
N ALA A 60 -24.41 11.34 8.20
CA ALA A 60 -23.21 11.03 7.45
C ALA A 60 -22.47 9.88 8.13
N SER A 61 -22.17 8.82 7.38
CA SER A 61 -21.49 7.65 7.95
C SER A 61 -19.97 7.78 7.80
N PRO A 62 -19.20 7.63 8.89
CA PRO A 62 -17.76 7.53 8.78
C PRO A 62 -17.40 6.24 8.03
N ILE A 63 -16.52 6.35 7.04
CA ILE A 63 -15.96 5.21 6.33
C ILE A 63 -14.47 5.08 6.63
N LYS A 64 -14.04 3.86 6.91
CA LYS A 64 -12.62 3.49 6.93
C LYS A 64 -12.28 2.97 5.54
N TYR A 65 -11.18 3.43 4.98
CA TYR A 65 -10.68 2.99 3.67
C TYR A 65 -9.20 2.63 3.72
N GLY A 66 -8.74 1.89 2.71
CA GLY A 66 -7.43 1.25 2.70
C GLY A 66 -7.52 -0.19 3.23
N LEU A 67 -6.37 -0.83 3.46
CA LEU A 67 -6.31 -2.22 3.94
C LEU A 67 -6.56 -2.32 5.45
N CYS A 68 -5.56 -2.00 6.26
CA CYS A 68 -5.65 -1.97 7.71
C CYS A 68 -4.70 -0.91 8.28
N VAL A 69 -4.92 -0.49 9.51
CA VAL A 69 -3.97 0.40 10.21
C VAL A 69 -2.60 -0.28 10.24
N GLY A 70 -1.56 0.45 9.86
CA GLY A 70 -0.20 -0.10 9.74
C GLY A 70 0.10 -0.82 8.42
N SER A 71 -0.86 -0.97 7.50
CA SER A 71 -0.54 -1.55 6.19
C SER A 71 0.47 -0.70 5.42
N SER A 72 1.39 -1.35 4.71
CA SER A 72 2.54 -0.68 4.09
C SER A 72 2.16 0.40 3.09
N ASP A 73 3.02 1.43 2.97
CA ASP A 73 2.84 2.58 2.05
C ASP A 73 2.63 2.17 0.60
N ARG A 74 3.30 1.12 0.16
CA ARG A 74 3.18 0.58 -1.20
C ARG A 74 2.93 -0.91 -1.15
N ILE A 75 1.97 -1.35 -1.95
CA ILE A 75 1.57 -2.74 -2.07
C ILE A 75 1.57 -3.14 -3.54
N GLY A 76 1.59 -4.43 -3.82
CA GLY A 76 1.74 -4.91 -5.17
C GLY A 76 1.55 -6.42 -5.30
N ILE A 77 1.74 -6.89 -6.52
CA ILE A 77 1.84 -8.30 -6.87
C ILE A 77 3.15 -8.49 -7.60
N THR A 78 3.90 -9.50 -7.18
CA THR A 78 5.13 -9.94 -7.84
C THR A 78 4.87 -11.30 -8.48
N THR A 79 5.07 -11.42 -9.78
CA THR A 79 4.94 -12.67 -10.50
C THR A 79 6.22 -13.49 -10.31
N VAL A 80 6.09 -14.68 -9.73
CA VAL A 80 7.19 -15.66 -9.62
C VAL A 80 6.91 -16.87 -10.49
N LYS A 81 7.97 -17.48 -11.01
CA LYS A 81 7.87 -18.76 -11.69
C LYS A 81 7.92 -19.86 -10.64
N ILE A 82 6.86 -20.66 -10.56
CA ILE A 82 6.82 -21.88 -9.75
C ILE A 82 7.90 -22.85 -10.23
N THR A 83 8.79 -23.25 -9.32
CA THR A 83 9.76 -24.33 -9.55
C THR A 83 9.23 -25.65 -8.97
N PRO A 84 9.78 -26.82 -9.37
CA PRO A 84 9.36 -28.12 -8.81
C PRO A 84 9.40 -28.17 -7.28
N GLU A 85 10.34 -27.46 -6.65
CA GLU A 85 10.52 -27.38 -5.20
C GLU A 85 9.42 -26.54 -4.51
N MET A 86 8.67 -25.76 -5.28
CA MET A 86 7.51 -25.00 -4.79
C MET A 86 6.21 -25.81 -4.85
N VAL A 87 6.20 -26.98 -5.50
CA VAL A 87 5.02 -27.85 -5.60
C VAL A 87 4.65 -28.38 -4.22
N GLY A 88 3.37 -28.24 -3.86
CA GLY A 88 2.85 -28.63 -2.54
C GLY A 88 2.90 -27.53 -1.47
N ARG A 89 3.35 -26.31 -1.82
CA ARG A 89 3.32 -25.15 -0.93
C ARG A 89 2.09 -24.27 -1.20
N GLU A 90 1.51 -23.70 -0.15
CA GLU A 90 0.48 -22.66 -0.27
C GLU A 90 1.14 -21.34 -0.67
N MET A 91 0.61 -20.64 -1.69
CA MET A 91 1.20 -19.37 -2.17
C MET A 91 0.20 -18.23 -2.29
N GLY A 92 0.50 -17.11 -1.63
CA GLY A 92 -0.02 -15.79 -1.97
C GLY A 92 1.14 -14.83 -2.25
N ILE A 93 1.26 -14.28 -3.47
CA ILE A 93 2.36 -13.35 -3.81
C ILE A 93 1.91 -11.90 -3.75
N PHE A 94 1.39 -11.55 -2.59
CA PHE A 94 1.22 -10.16 -2.22
C PHE A 94 2.59 -9.57 -1.87
N THR A 95 2.92 -8.39 -2.38
CA THR A 95 4.17 -7.69 -2.09
C THR A 95 3.91 -6.37 -1.38
N ALA A 96 4.67 -6.05 -0.34
CA ALA A 96 4.49 -4.85 0.47
C ALA A 96 5.84 -4.19 0.82
N TRP A 97 5.90 -2.87 0.63
CA TRP A 97 7.07 -2.05 0.93
C TRP A 97 6.66 -0.95 1.90
N GLU A 98 7.15 -1.03 3.13
CA GLU A 98 7.03 0.03 4.12
C GLU A 98 8.20 0.98 3.97
N ILE A 99 7.95 2.23 3.55
CA ILE A 99 9.01 3.12 3.09
C ILE A 99 9.37 4.06 4.24
N LYS A 100 10.62 4.01 4.67
CA LYS A 100 11.12 4.90 5.71
C LYS A 100 12.32 5.68 5.22
N THR A 101 12.51 6.88 5.77
CA THR A 101 13.83 7.51 5.73
C THR A 101 14.87 6.66 6.47
N THR A 102 16.15 6.99 6.29
CA THR A 102 17.26 6.38 7.03
C THR A 102 17.06 6.38 8.55
N THR A 103 16.43 7.43 9.09
CA THR A 103 16.13 7.57 10.53
C THR A 103 14.68 7.25 10.89
N GLY A 104 13.86 6.84 9.91
CA GLY A 104 12.44 6.58 10.11
C GLY A 104 12.20 5.32 10.93
N SER A 105 11.39 5.46 11.99
CA SER A 105 10.96 4.36 12.85
C SER A 105 9.74 3.65 12.26
N VAL A 106 9.64 2.36 12.55
CA VAL A 106 8.53 1.49 12.14
C VAL A 106 7.63 1.31 13.35
N SER A 107 6.32 1.49 13.19
CA SER A 107 5.37 1.27 14.28
C SER A 107 5.12 -0.21 14.52
N GLU A 108 4.57 -0.57 15.68
CA GLU A 108 4.22 -1.95 16.01
C GLU A 108 3.18 -2.52 15.02
N GLU A 109 2.18 -1.72 14.63
CA GLU A 109 1.17 -2.11 13.65
C GLU A 109 1.78 -2.37 12.27
N GLN A 110 2.78 -1.58 11.88
CA GLN A 110 3.49 -1.74 10.62
C GLN A 110 4.32 -3.02 10.61
N ASP A 111 5.04 -3.32 11.70
CA ASP A 111 5.76 -4.58 11.82
C ASP A 111 4.79 -5.77 11.82
N ASN A 112 3.70 -5.71 12.60
CA ASN A 112 2.68 -6.75 12.63
C ASN A 112 2.09 -7.05 11.24
N PHE A 113 1.82 -6.02 10.43
CA PHE A 113 1.37 -6.18 9.05
C PHE A 113 2.42 -6.88 8.17
N ILE A 114 3.68 -6.43 8.23
CA ILE A 114 4.79 -7.03 7.48
C ILE A 114 4.94 -8.51 7.83
N GLN A 115 4.92 -8.84 9.13
CA GLN A 115 5.02 -10.22 9.59
C GLN A 115 3.82 -11.06 9.14
N ALA A 116 2.60 -10.50 9.14
CA ALA A 116 1.42 -11.20 8.65
C ALA A 116 1.55 -11.55 7.16
N VAL A 117 1.98 -10.58 6.32
CA VAL A 117 2.22 -10.82 4.89
C VAL A 117 3.25 -11.93 4.68
N ARG A 118 4.38 -11.88 5.40
CA ARG A 118 5.43 -12.91 5.32
C ARG A 118 4.93 -14.29 5.74
N ARG A 119 4.19 -14.39 6.85
CA ARG A 119 3.62 -15.66 7.33
C ARG A 119 2.64 -16.27 6.34
N SER A 120 1.95 -15.46 5.55
CA SER A 120 1.03 -15.90 4.49
C SER A 120 1.70 -16.17 3.14
N GLY A 121 3.04 -16.21 3.09
CA GLY A 121 3.81 -16.50 1.88
C GLY A 121 4.04 -15.29 0.95
N GLY A 122 3.66 -14.09 1.38
CA GLY A 122 3.91 -12.85 0.67
C GLY A 122 5.30 -12.28 0.93
N MET A 123 5.66 -11.27 0.15
CA MET A 123 6.94 -10.59 0.20
C MET A 123 6.76 -9.22 0.86
N ALA A 124 7.32 -9.01 2.04
CA ALA A 124 7.19 -7.72 2.71
C ALA A 124 8.48 -7.27 3.39
N GLY A 125 8.69 -5.97 3.48
CA GLY A 125 9.83 -5.43 4.20
C GLY A 125 9.77 -3.92 4.38
N VAL A 126 10.53 -3.46 5.39
CA VAL A 126 10.88 -2.05 5.55
C VAL A 126 12.00 -1.73 4.58
N VAL A 127 11.85 -0.65 3.83
CA VAL A 127 12.82 -0.26 2.81
C VAL A 127 13.21 1.20 2.97
N ARG A 128 14.51 1.46 2.91
CA ARG A 128 15.14 2.77 3.07
C ARG A 128 15.91 3.20 1.83
N SER A 129 15.95 2.35 0.81
CA SER A 129 16.62 2.59 -0.46
C SER A 129 15.90 1.86 -1.60
N VAL A 130 16.27 2.22 -2.83
CA VAL A 130 15.82 1.52 -4.04
C VAL A 130 16.29 0.07 -4.05
N ASP A 131 17.54 -0.18 -3.64
CA ASP A 131 18.12 -1.53 -3.66
C ASP A 131 17.42 -2.46 -2.67
N GLU A 132 17.09 -1.96 -1.48
CA GLU A 132 16.28 -2.71 -0.50
C GLU A 132 14.88 -3.01 -1.06
N ALA A 133 14.28 -2.07 -1.80
CA ALA A 133 12.99 -2.29 -2.43
C ALA A 133 13.03 -3.37 -3.52
N ILE A 134 14.10 -3.41 -4.31
CA ILE A 134 14.33 -4.46 -5.30
C ILE A 134 14.55 -5.81 -4.60
N ALA A 135 15.34 -5.84 -3.52
CA ALA A 135 15.61 -7.05 -2.76
C ALA A 135 14.33 -7.68 -2.19
N VAL A 136 13.38 -6.87 -1.68
CA VAL A 136 12.09 -7.36 -1.16
C VAL A 136 11.29 -8.12 -2.22
N CYS A 137 11.33 -7.70 -3.48
CA CYS A 137 10.58 -8.34 -4.56
C CYS A 137 11.41 -9.30 -5.42
N ASN A 138 12.63 -9.65 -5.00
CA ASN A 138 13.44 -10.64 -5.67
C ASN A 138 13.19 -12.02 -5.02
N PRO A 139 12.49 -12.96 -5.71
CA PRO A 139 12.05 -14.22 -5.11
C PRO A 139 13.16 -15.19 -4.73
N LEU A 140 14.42 -14.88 -5.03
CA LEU A 140 15.54 -15.80 -4.85
C LEU A 140 16.68 -15.30 -3.97
N GLY A 141 16.73 -14.03 -3.56
CA GLY A 141 17.84 -13.53 -2.73
C GLY A 141 19.25 -13.80 -3.30
N ILE A 142 19.35 -14.01 -4.62
CA ILE A 142 20.56 -14.06 -5.45
C ILE A 142 20.56 -12.90 -6.43
#